data_AF-A0A6G0VP86-F1
#
_entry.id   AF-A0A6G0VP86-F1
#
_cell.length_a   1.000
_cell.length_b   1.000
_cell.length_c   1.000
_cell.angle_alpha   90.00
_cell.angle_beta   90.00
_cell.angle_gamma   90.00
#
_symmetry.space_group_name_H-M   'P 1'
#
loop_
_entity.id
_entity.type
_entity.pdbx_description
1 polymer ?
#
loop_
_entity_poly.entity_id
_entity_poly.type
_entity_poly.pdbx_seq_one_letter_code
_entity_poly.pdbx_strand_id
1 'polypeptide(L)'
;MVPAALPHGEKRAQIGTRNVIERTFGVWKRRFLVLSVDIRTQIQTTLATIMATAVLHNMLINANDPLPINETLINEDELQEVLVLLIRQTGNAVRKNLIETVFR
;
A
#
# COMPACT_ATOMS: atom_id res chain seq x y z
N MET A 1 49.07 -10.35 14.26
CA MET A 1 48.37 -9.15 13.74
C MET A 1 47.26 -9.65 12.82
N VAL A 2 46.04 -9.80 13.36
CA VAL A 2 44.89 -10.32 12.61
C VAL A 2 44.33 -9.17 11.77
N PRO A 3 44.07 -9.31 10.47
CA PRO A 3 43.52 -8.23 9.67
C PRO A 3 42.06 -7.99 10.11
N ALA A 4 41.76 -6.74 10.46
CA ALA A 4 40.39 -6.31 10.72
C ALA A 4 39.58 -6.43 9.41
N ALA A 5 38.56 -7.29 9.41
CA ALA A 5 37.62 -7.38 8.31
C ALA A 5 36.97 -6.00 8.07
N LEU A 6 37.20 -5.44 6.89
CA LEU A 6 36.64 -4.14 6.50
C LEU A 6 35.10 -4.22 6.40
N PRO A 7 34.35 -3.19 6.82
CA PRO A 7 32.88 -3.18 6.96
C PRO A 7 32.12 -3.08 5.61
N HIS A 8 32.71 -3.56 4.52
CA HIS A 8 32.15 -3.43 3.16
C HIS A 8 31.02 -4.41 2.87
N GLY A 9 31.00 -5.58 3.55
CA GLY A 9 29.95 -6.58 3.39
C GLY A 9 28.60 -6.13 3.97
N GLU A 10 28.63 -5.47 5.13
CA GLU A 10 27.43 -5.05 5.86
C GLU A 10 26.62 -4.00 5.08
N LYS A 11 27.31 -3.05 4.45
CA LYS A 11 26.68 -2.04 3.56
C LYS A 11 26.02 -2.68 2.35
N ARG A 12 26.64 -3.69 1.73
CA ARG A 12 26.09 -4.38 0.55
C ARG A 12 24.82 -5.16 0.90
N ALA A 13 24.82 -5.85 2.04
CA ALA A 13 23.65 -6.57 2.53
C ALA A 13 22.47 -5.61 2.80
N GLN A 14 22.74 -4.48 3.46
CA GLN A 14 21.71 -3.45 3.71
C GLN A 14 21.13 -2.85 2.42
N ILE A 15 21.99 -2.53 1.44
CA ILE A 15 21.55 -2.01 0.13
C ILE A 15 20.68 -3.03 -0.60
N GLY A 16 21.09 -4.30 -0.61
CA GLY A 16 20.32 -5.38 -1.24
C GLY A 16 18.92 -5.51 -0.64
N THR A 17 18.83 -5.55 0.70
CA THR A 17 17.55 -5.63 1.41
C THR A 17 16.66 -4.43 1.12
N ARG A 18 17.22 -3.21 1.14
CA ARG A 18 16.49 -1.98 0.83
C ARG A 18 15.90 -2.01 -0.58
N ASN A 19 16.69 -2.40 -1.58
CA ASN A 19 16.23 -2.45 -2.97
C ASN A 19 15.08 -3.45 -3.16
N VAL A 20 15.13 -4.60 -2.48
CA VAL A 20 14.04 -5.59 -2.52
C VAL A 20 12.77 -5.00 -1.89
N ILE A 21 12.91 -4.38 -0.72
CA ILE A 21 11.79 -3.75 0.01
C ILE A 21 11.15 -2.65 -0.84
N GLU A 22 11.94 -1.72 -1.38
CA GLU A 22 11.44 -0.61 -2.19
C GLU A 22 10.71 -1.10 -3.45
N ARG A 23 11.24 -2.12 -4.14
CA ARG A 23 10.58 -2.74 -5.29
C ARG A 23 9.27 -3.42 -4.93
N THR A 24 9.25 -4.16 -3.82
CA THR A 24 8.04 -4.81 -3.32
C THR A 24 6.95 -3.79 -2.99
N PHE A 25 7.30 -2.74 -2.24
CA PHE A 25 6.34 -1.67 -1.94
C PHE A 25 5.90 -0.89 -3.19
N GLY A 26 6.79 -0.69 -4.16
CA GLY A 26 6.44 -0.06 -5.44
C GLY A 26 5.47 -0.90 -6.29
N VAL A 27 5.56 -2.22 -6.22
CA VAL A 27 4.57 -3.13 -6.85
C VAL A 27 3.25 -3.09 -6.09
N TRP A 28 3.31 -3.13 -4.76
CA TRP A 28 2.13 -3.21 -3.91
C TRP A 28 1.27 -1.94 -3.96
N LYS A 29 1.90 -0.75 -3.94
CA LYS A 29 1.25 0.56 -4.09
C LYS A 29 0.55 0.72 -5.45
N ARG A 30 1.22 0.33 -6.55
CA ARG A 30 0.61 0.37 -7.89
C ARG A 30 -0.61 -0.54 -8.03
N ARG A 31 -0.59 -1.69 -7.34
CA ARG A 31 -1.71 -2.63 -7.35
C ARG A 31 -2.85 -2.20 -6.42
N PHE A 32 -2.55 -1.54 -5.31
CA PHE A 32 -3.54 -1.06 -4.35
C PHE A 32 -3.30 0.41 -4.02
N LEU A 33 -4.01 1.29 -4.72
CA LEU A 33 -3.90 2.76 -4.58
C LEU A 33 -4.13 3.27 -3.15
N VAL A 34 -4.88 2.53 -2.34
CA VAL A 34 -5.07 2.82 -0.91
C VAL A 34 -3.75 2.87 -0.12
N LEU A 35 -2.69 2.22 -0.61
CA LEU A 35 -1.35 2.23 -0.01
C LEU A 35 -0.44 3.34 -0.56
N SER A 36 -0.82 3.96 -1.67
CA SER A 36 -0.08 5.06 -2.30
C SER A 36 -0.39 6.39 -1.62
N VAL A 37 -1.63 6.55 -1.16
CA VAL A 37 -2.16 7.75 -0.52
C VAL A 37 -2.06 7.73 1.01
N ASP A 38 -2.21 8.91 1.62
CA ASP A 38 -2.35 9.05 3.07
C ASP A 38 -3.64 8.36 3.58
N ILE A 39 -3.49 7.26 4.32
CA ILE A 39 -4.62 6.58 4.96
C ILE A 39 -5.04 7.35 6.22
N ARG A 40 -6.20 8.02 6.17
CA ARG A 40 -6.76 8.82 7.29
C ARG A 40 -7.79 8.04 8.13
N THR A 41 -7.58 6.75 8.33
CA THR A 41 -8.45 5.90 9.19
C THR A 41 -7.84 5.68 10.57
N GLN A 42 -8.64 5.14 11.51
CA GLN A 42 -8.12 4.67 12.78
C GLN A 42 -7.04 3.62 12.56
N ILE A 43 -6.02 3.58 13.43
CA ILE A 43 -4.85 2.68 13.31
C ILE A 43 -5.28 1.22 13.08
N GLN A 44 -6.30 0.75 13.80
CA GLN A 44 -6.79 -0.62 13.66
C GLN A 44 -7.39 -0.89 12.28
N THR A 45 -8.12 0.08 11.73
CA THR A 45 -8.65 0.00 10.36
C THR A 45 -7.53 0.06 9.34
N THR A 46 -6.54 0.94 9.54
CA THR A 46 -5.36 1.04 8.67
C THR A 46 -4.61 -0.30 8.63
N LEU A 47 -4.36 -0.91 9.79
CA LEU A 47 -3.72 -2.22 9.87
C LEU A 47 -4.55 -3.31 9.17
N ALA A 48 -5.86 -3.35 9.41
CA ALA A 48 -6.75 -4.30 8.74
C ALA A 48 -6.72 -4.13 7.21
N THR A 49 -6.69 -2.89 6.71
CA THR A 49 -6.55 -2.59 5.29
C THR A 49 -5.22 -3.12 4.73
N ILE A 50 -4.11 -2.87 5.43
CA ILE A 50 -2.77 -3.37 5.04
C ILE A 50 -2.74 -4.91 5.02
N MET A 51 -3.33 -5.57 6.01
CA MET A 51 -3.41 -7.04 6.04
C MET A 51 -4.28 -7.58 4.92
N ALA A 52 -5.44 -6.95 4.66
CA ALA A 52 -6.34 -7.35 3.59
C ALA A 52 -5.67 -7.23 2.21
N THR A 53 -4.94 -6.15 1.95
CA THR A 53 -4.22 -5.99 0.68
C THR A 53 -3.06 -6.97 0.54
N ALA A 54 -2.44 -7.44 1.64
CA ALA A 54 -1.41 -8.47 1.60
C ALA A 54 -2.01 -9.85 1.23
N VAL A 55 -3.14 -10.20 1.85
CA VAL A 55 -3.88 -11.44 1.53
C VAL A 55 -4.35 -11.42 0.07
N LEU A 56 -4.95 -10.31 -0.38
CA LEU A 56 -5.38 -10.14 -1.76
C LEU A 56 -4.20 -10.21 -2.74
N HIS A 57 -3.05 -9.62 -2.39
CA HIS A 57 -1.86 -9.72 -3.22
C HIS A 57 -1.42 -11.18 -3.44
N ASN A 58 -1.41 -11.97 -2.38
CA ASN A 58 -1.05 -13.39 -2.46
C ASN A 58 -2.06 -14.18 -3.32
N MET A 59 -3.36 -13.90 -3.17
CA MET A 59 -4.39 -14.52 -4.00
C MET A 59 -4.21 -14.19 -5.48
N LEU A 60 -3.88 -12.94 -5.80
CA LEU A 60 -3.64 -12.49 -7.17
C LEU A 60 -2.37 -13.09 -7.78
N ILE A 61 -1.30 -13.24 -6.97
CA ILE A 61 -0.10 -13.98 -7.39
C ILE A 61 -0.47 -15.43 -7.75
N ASN A 62 -1.23 -16.11 -6.89
CA ASN A 62 -1.65 -17.49 -7.14
C ASN A 62 -2.56 -17.61 -8.37
N ALA A 63 -3.36 -16.58 -8.66
CA ALA A 63 -4.20 -16.50 -9.85
C ALA A 63 -3.43 -16.12 -11.13
N ASN A 64 -2.12 -15.85 -11.03
CA ASN A 64 -1.31 -15.31 -12.11
C ASN A 64 -1.91 -14.02 -12.71
N ASP A 65 -2.53 -13.20 -11.86
CA ASP A 65 -3.17 -11.96 -12.24
C ASP A 65 -2.10 -10.92 -12.61
N PRO A 66 -2.11 -10.39 -13.84
CA PRO A 66 -1.06 -9.51 -14.33
C PRO A 66 -1.01 -8.23 -13.50
N LEU A 67 0.20 -7.69 -13.32
CA LEU A 67 0.33 -6.37 -12.72
C LEU A 67 -0.32 -5.32 -13.63
N PRO A 68 -1.02 -4.31 -13.07
CA PRO A 68 -1.48 -3.19 -13.86
C PRO A 68 -0.29 -2.56 -14.59
N ILE A 69 -0.42 -2.40 -15.91
CA ILE A 69 0.63 -1.83 -16.77
C ILE A 69 0.86 -0.39 -16.30
N ASN A 70 2.13 0.01 -16.28
CA ASN A 70 2.63 1.26 -15.71
C ASN A 70 2.27 2.49 -16.58
N GLU A 71 1.06 2.58 -17.10
CA GLU A 71 0.64 3.66 -18.03
C GLU A 71 0.14 4.90 -17.30
N THR A 72 -0.13 4.79 -16.01
CA THR A 72 -0.49 5.94 -15.20
C THR A 72 0.49 6.05 -14.05
N LEU A 73 1.60 6.75 -14.28
CA LEU A 73 2.23 7.55 -13.23
C LEU A 73 1.21 8.63 -12.85
N ILE A 74 0.11 8.24 -12.19
CA ILE A 74 -0.76 9.24 -11.59
C ILE A 74 0.11 9.86 -10.52
N ASN A 75 0.34 11.16 -10.64
CA ASN A 75 1.10 11.88 -9.65
C ASN A 75 0.45 11.60 -8.28
N GLU A 76 1.24 11.20 -7.29
CA GLU A 76 0.75 10.96 -5.93
C GLU A 76 -0.06 12.18 -5.41
N ASP A 77 0.33 13.40 -5.82
CA ASP A 77 -0.40 14.64 -5.52
C ASP A 77 -1.79 14.68 -6.20
N GLU A 78 -1.90 14.27 -7.47
CA GLU A 78 -3.17 14.20 -8.21
C GLU A 78 -4.09 13.11 -7.63
N LEU A 79 -3.52 11.96 -7.23
CA LEU A 79 -4.26 10.91 -6.52
C LEU A 79 -4.79 11.40 -5.18
N GLN A 80 -3.98 12.15 -4.44
CA GLN A 80 -4.42 12.72 -3.18
C GLN A 80 -5.56 13.72 -3.38
N GLU A 81 -5.53 14.57 -4.40
CA GLU A 81 -6.60 15.52 -4.66
C GLU A 81 -7.94 14.84 -5.02
N VAL A 82 -7.90 13.88 -5.96
CA VAL A 82 -9.08 13.09 -6.36
C VAL A 82 -9.66 12.32 -5.17
N LEU A 83 -8.80 11.70 -4.36
CA LEU A 83 -9.23 10.91 -3.22
C LEU A 83 -9.74 11.79 -2.06
N VAL A 84 -9.16 12.97 -1.84
CA VAL A 84 -9.63 13.93 -0.82
C VAL A 84 -11.06 14.39 -1.14
N LEU A 85 -11.38 14.63 -2.41
CA LEU A 85 -12.75 14.97 -2.82
C LEU A 85 -13.74 13.83 -2.54
N LEU A 86 -13.32 12.58 -2.74
CA LEU A 86 -14.13 11.39 -2.45
C LEU A 86 -14.29 11.16 -0.92
N ILE A 87 -13.25 11.42 -0.13
CA ILE A 87 -13.21 11.16 1.32
C ILE A 87 -13.96 12.23 2.15
N ARG A 88 -14.07 13.47 1.67
CA ARG A 88 -14.73 14.57 2.41
C ARG A 88 -16.24 14.39 2.62
N GLN A 89 -16.86 13.40 1.99
CA GLN A 89 -18.24 13.08 2.29
C GLN A 89 -18.31 12.45 3.68
N THR A 90 -19.36 12.76 4.42
CA THR A 90 -19.67 12.37 5.81
C THR A 90 -19.86 10.84 5.95
N GLY A 91 -18.88 10.07 5.51
CA GLY A 91 -19.02 8.70 5.04
C GLY A 91 -19.31 7.71 6.14
N ASN A 92 -18.84 7.95 7.37
CA ASN A 92 -19.17 7.08 8.49
C ASN A 92 -20.63 7.19 8.95
N ALA A 93 -21.17 8.40 9.04
CA ALA A 93 -22.57 8.60 9.39
C ALA A 93 -23.49 8.17 8.26
N VAL A 94 -23.16 8.52 7.00
CA VAL A 94 -23.91 8.11 5.81
C VAL A 94 -23.87 6.59 5.62
N ARG A 95 -22.70 5.94 5.75
CA ARG A 95 -22.59 4.47 5.68
C ARG A 95 -23.37 3.80 6.80
N LYS A 96 -23.27 4.29 8.04
CA LYS A 96 -24.01 3.71 9.17
C LYS A 96 -25.52 3.83 8.94
N ASN A 97 -25.98 4.99 8.51
CA ASN A 97 -27.39 5.21 8.17
C ASN A 97 -27.86 4.33 7.00
N LEU A 98 -27.05 4.18 5.96
CA LEU A 98 -27.37 3.32 4.81
C LEU A 98 -27.47 1.84 5.20
N ILE A 99 -26.55 1.36 6.04
CA ILE A 99 -26.59 -0.02 6.56
C ILE A 99 -27.86 -0.24 7.37
N GLU A 100 -28.18 0.67 8.30
CA GLU A 100 -29.38 0.56 9.16
C GLU A 100 -30.69 0.68 8.37
N THR A 101 -30.70 1.41 7.24
CA THR A 101 -31.92 1.69 6.48
C THR A 101 -32.16 0.69 5.34
N VAL A 102 -31.11 0.23 4.66
CA VAL A 102 -31.23 -0.57 3.42
C VAL A 102 -30.98 -2.06 3.65
N PHE A 103 -30.10 -2.43 4.58
CA PHE A 103 -29.64 -3.81 4.76
C PHE A 103 -30.14 -4.43 6.08
N ARG A 104 -31.39 -4.14 6.45
CA ARG A 104 -32.00 -4.59 7.70
C ARG A 104 -32.19 -6.10 7.78
#